data_AF-A0A832UJW9-F1
#
_entry.id   AF-A0A832UJW9-F1
#
_cell.length_a   1.000
_cell.length_b   1.000
_cell.length_c   1.000
_cell.angle_alpha   90.00
_cell.angle_beta   90.00
_cell.angle_gamma   90.00
#
_symmetry.space_group_name_H-M   'P 1'
#
loop_
_entity.id
_entity.type
_entity.pdbx_description
1 polymer ?
#
loop_
_entity_poly.entity_id
_entity_poly.type
_entity_poly.pdbx_seq_one_letter_code
_entity_poly.pdbx_strand_id
1 'polypeptide(L)' 'MNYKEKIEEYKRIILVAKKPTNYEFKTLLKITGIGTIIIGVIGFIIKIIAVTLI' A
#
# COMPACT_ATOMS: atom_id res chain seq x y z
N MET A 1 34.21 -2.12 -6.20
CA MET A 1 32.97 -1.58 -5.58
C MET A 1 32.65 -2.43 -4.37
N ASN A 2 32.79 -1.88 -3.17
CA ASN A 2 32.76 -2.65 -1.94
C ASN A 2 31.33 -2.66 -1.37
N TYR A 3 30.80 -3.81 -0.93
CA TYR A 3 29.42 -3.92 -0.42
C TYR A 3 29.14 -3.00 0.77
N LYS A 4 30.19 -2.62 1.52
CA LYS A 4 30.10 -1.64 2.62
C LYS A 4 29.62 -0.27 2.14
N GLU A 5 30.11 0.21 1.00
CA GLU A 5 29.76 1.54 0.46
C GLU A 5 28.27 1.60 0.10
N LYS A 6 27.72 0.54 -0.50
CA LYS A 6 26.28 0.47 -0.83
C LYS A 6 25.38 0.53 0.40
N ILE A 7 25.76 -0.17 1.48
CA ILE A 7 24.98 -0.16 2.73
C ILE A 7 24.95 1.24 3.32
N GLU A 8 26.09 1.95 3.25
CA GLU A 8 26.22 3.32 3.75
C GLU A 8 25.37 4.31 2.91
N GLU A 9 25.32 4.08 1.60
CA GLU A 9 24.47 4.81 0.67
C GLU A 9 22.97 4.59 0.96
N TYR A 10 22.54 3.34 1.15
CA TYR A 10 21.15 3.02 1.54
C TYR A 10 20.76 3.64 2.88
N LYS A 11 21.68 3.67 3.86
CA LYS A 11 21.45 4.29 5.16
C LYS A 11 21.20 5.79 5.03
N ARG A 12 21.95 6.48 4.15
CA ARG A 12 21.73 7.91 3.85
C ARG A 12 20.35 8.16 3.25
N ILE A 13 19.90 7.31 2.33
CA ILE A 13 18.58 7.45 1.70
C ILE A 13 17.46 7.36 2.76
N ILE A 14 17.54 6.40 3.68
CA ILE A 14 16.54 6.24 4.75
C ILE A 14 16.54 7.44 5.71
N LEU A 15 17.71 8.05 5.96
CA LEU A 15 17.83 9.26 6.81
C LEU A 15 17.26 10.51 6.15
N VAL A 16 17.34 10.62 4.82
CA VAL A 16 16.79 11.76 4.04
C VAL A 16 15.28 11.59 3.82
N ALA A 17 14.77 10.36 3.78
CA ALA A 17 13.35 10.10 3.62
C ALA A 17 12.53 10.63 4.81
N LYS A 18 11.57 11.52 4.53
CA LYS A 18 10.67 12.06 5.55
C LYS A 18 9.70 10.97 6.03
N LYS A 19 9.73 10.65 7.32
CA LYS A 19 8.72 9.77 7.94
C LYS A 19 7.34 10.46 7.84
N PRO A 20 6.29 9.75 7.37
CA PRO A 20 4.97 10.33 7.23
C PRO A 20 4.42 10.77 8.59
N THR A 21 3.69 11.89 8.57
CA THR A 21 3.01 12.42 9.75
C THR A 21 1.77 11.58 10.06
N ASN A 22 1.35 11.50 11.33
CA ASN A 22 0.16 10.76 11.73
C ASN A 22 -1.11 11.17 10.94
N TYR A 23 -1.20 12.44 10.54
CA TYR A 23 -2.29 12.94 9.70
C TYR A 23 -2.24 12.36 8.28
N GLU A 24 -1.10 12.48 7.60
CA GLU A 24 -0.88 11.95 6.25
C GLU A 24 -1.13 10.44 6.21
N PHE A 25 -0.62 9.71 7.20
CA PHE A 25 -0.84 8.27 7.34
C PHE A 25 -2.33 7.92 7.45
N LYS A 26 -3.08 8.61 8.33
CA LYS A 26 -4.52 8.36 8.50
C LYS A 26 -5.32 8.71 7.24
N THR A 27 -4.94 9.78 6.54
CA THR A 27 -5.60 10.17 5.29
C THR A 27 -5.38 9.13 4.21
N LEU A 28 -4.14 8.68 4.00
CA LEU A 28 -3.82 7.59 3.07
C LEU A 28 -4.55 6.30 3.44
N LEU A 29 -4.54 5.93 4.73
CA LEU A 29 -5.22 4.73 5.21
C LEU A 29 -6.72 4.76 4.90
N LYS A 30 -7.39 5.90 5.09
CA LYS A 30 -8.82 6.06 4.76
C LYS A 30 -9.07 5.93 3.27
N ILE A 31 -8.29 6.61 2.43
CA ILE A 31 -8.45 6.58 0.97
C ILE A 31 -8.22 5.16 0.43
N THR A 32 -7.10 4.54 0.80
CA THR A 32 -6.78 3.16 0.40
C THR A 32 -7.79 2.16 0.95
N GLY A 33 -8.22 2.33 2.20
CA GLY A 33 -9.24 1.47 2.82
C GLY A 33 -10.57 1.51 2.07
N ILE A 34 -11.04 2.70 1.69
CA ILE A 34 -12.26 2.86 0.88
C ILE A 34 -12.08 2.20 -0.50
N GLY A 35 -10.94 2.41 -1.16
CA GLY A 35 -10.65 1.80 -2.46
C GLY A 35 -10.67 0.26 -2.41
N THR A 36 -10.02 -0.32 -1.41
CA THR A 36 -9.98 -1.78 -1.21
C THR A 36 -11.37 -2.35 -0.96
N ILE A 37 -12.19 -1.69 -0.16
CA ILE A 37 -13.57 -2.13 0.10
C ILE A 37 -14.40 -2.11 -1.19
N ILE A 38 -14.32 -1.03 -1.98
CA ILE A 38 -15.07 -0.91 -3.23
C ILE A 38 -14.69 -2.02 -4.19
N ILE A 39 -13.40 -2.24 -4.42
CA ILE A 39 -12.91 -3.28 -5.34
C ILE A 39 -13.28 -4.68 -4.82
N GLY A 40 -13.17 -4.91 -3.50
CA GLY A 40 -13.56 -6.16 -2.86
C GLY A 40 -15.06 -6.47 -3.01
N VAL A 41 -15.93 -5.47 -2.84
CA VAL A 41 -17.38 -5.62 -3.03
C VAL A 41 -17.71 -5.91 -4.49
N ILE A 42 -17.08 -5.22 -5.44
CA ILE A 42 -17.28 -5.47 -6.87
C ILE A 42 -16.89 -6.90 -7.23
N GLY A 43 -15.71 -7.36 -6.79
CA GLY A 43 -15.27 -8.74 -7.00
C GLY A 43 -16.18 -9.77 -6.33
N PHE A 44 -16.71 -9.45 -5.16
CA PHE A 44 -17.67 -10.29 -4.44
C PHE A 44 -18.99 -10.42 -5.19
N ILE A 45 -19.52 -9.33 -5.74
CA ILE A 45 -20.75 -9.35 -6.56
C ILE A 45 -20.54 -10.22 -7.81
N ILE A 46 -19.41 -10.05 -8.50
CA ILE A 46 -19.07 -10.87 -9.68
C ILE A 46 -19.01 -12.36 -9.28
N LYS A 47 -18.41 -12.68 -8.14
CA LYS A 47 -18.31 -14.05 -7.64
C LYS A 47 -19.67 -14.64 -7.29
N ILE A 48 -20.55 -13.87 -6.66
CA ILE A 48 -21.92 -14.31 -6.35
C ILE A 48 -22.67 -14.64 -7.64
N ILE A 49 -22.66 -13.73 -8.62
CA ILE A 49 -23.36 -13.95 -9.89
C ILE A 49 -22.78 -15.17 -10.61
N ALA A 50 -21.45 -15.30 -10.65
CA ALA A 50 -20.79 -16.45 -11.27
C ALA A 50 -21.11 -17.77 -10.56
N VAL A 51 -21.21 -17.81 -9.23
CA VAL A 51 -21.52 -19.01 -8.45
C VAL A 51 -23.00 -19.38 -8.50
N THR A 52 -23.91 -18.41 -8.61
CA THR A 52 -25.35 -18.67 -8.65
C THR A 52 -25.86 -19.00 -10.05
N LEU A 53 -25.20 -18.51 -11.11
CA LEU A 53 -25.61 -18.72 -12.50
C LEU A 53 -24.97 -19.96 -13.14
N ILE A 54 -23.84 -20.45 -12.62
CA ILE A 54 -23.20 -21.74 -12.97
C ILE A 54 -23.69 -22.81 -12.01
#